data_AF-A0A442X451-F1
#
_entry.id   AF-A0A442X451-F1
#
_cell.length_a   1.000
_cell.length_b   1.000
_cell.length_c   1.000
_cell.angle_alpha   90.00
_cell.angle_beta   90.00
_cell.angle_gamma   90.00
#
_symmetry.space_group_name_H-M   'P 1'
#
loop_
_entity.id
_entity.type
_entity.pdbx_description
1 polymer ?
#
loop_
_entity_poly.entity_id
_entity_poly.type
_entity_poly.pdbx_seq_one_letter_code
_entity_poly.pdbx_strand_id
1 'polypeptide(L)'
;MSDQPARYKVKNWEQFQHYRDRNPPWIKLHFAILASEDWVMLDDASRVLMFACMLVASKNEGMVPNNPAYLKRVAYLNRTPNFNPLISCGFLEIPLADASALQAHARAVQADARPEKRQSREEKSLSETSSDERPVSKSSKAYPEDFEAFWLDYPRSPNMSKAKALAGWVKLSEQERKACREAVPAYRAFLTSKPDHPTMHAVTFINERRFEGFVEQAAASAPRPVTPQDWGKRLAFGRQQSKWHVEQWGPRPGDPECRVPEHLLQPGDGQAWAVWEA
;
A
#
# COMPACT_ATOMS: atom_id res chain seq x y z
N MET A 1 49.73 -9.67 -26.16
CA MET A 1 49.25 -8.80 -25.06
C MET A 1 47.74 -8.92 -25.06
N SER A 2 47.17 -9.59 -24.05
CA SER A 2 45.73 -9.83 -23.99
C SER A 2 45.00 -8.51 -23.81
N ASP A 3 44.08 -8.22 -24.72
CA ASP A 3 43.22 -7.04 -24.68
C ASP A 3 42.29 -7.16 -23.47
N GLN A 4 42.57 -6.39 -22.41
CA GLN A 4 41.83 -6.40 -21.16
C GLN A 4 40.74 -5.32 -21.23
N PRO A 5 39.50 -5.60 -20.84
CA PRO A 5 38.43 -4.62 -20.91
C PRO A 5 38.66 -3.47 -19.93
N ALA A 6 38.29 -2.25 -20.33
CA ALA A 6 38.44 -1.06 -19.47
C ALA A 6 37.55 -1.10 -18.20
N ARG A 7 36.45 -1.86 -18.24
CA ARG A 7 35.47 -1.98 -17.16
C ARG A 7 34.73 -3.32 -17.25
N TYR A 8 34.19 -3.76 -16.11
CA TYR A 8 33.33 -4.93 -15.97
C TYR A 8 31.90 -4.52 -15.60
N LYS A 9 30.91 -5.37 -15.88
CA LYS A 9 29.52 -5.21 -15.43
C LYS A 9 29.19 -6.24 -14.36
N VAL A 10 28.52 -5.85 -13.28
CA VAL A 10 28.02 -6.80 -12.26
C VAL A 10 26.83 -7.56 -12.84
N LYS A 11 26.89 -8.90 -12.84
CA LYS A 11 25.79 -9.76 -13.30
C LYS A 11 24.51 -9.47 -12.52
N ASN A 12 23.37 -9.51 -13.19
CA ASN A 12 22.06 -9.25 -12.57
C ASN A 12 21.97 -7.90 -11.82
N TRP A 13 22.75 -6.89 -12.23
CA TRP A 13 22.80 -5.58 -11.58
C TRP A 13 21.43 -5.00 -11.23
N GLU A 14 20.46 -5.14 -12.13
CA GLU A 14 19.09 -4.64 -11.96
C GLU A 14 18.36 -5.23 -10.73
N GLN A 15 18.73 -6.44 -10.29
CA GLN A 15 18.16 -7.06 -9.09
C GLN A 15 18.74 -6.47 -7.80
N PHE A 16 20.00 -6.04 -7.84
CA PHE A 16 20.70 -5.44 -6.70
C PHE A 16 20.38 -3.96 -6.52
N GLN A 17 20.14 -3.26 -7.64
CA GLN A 17 19.91 -1.83 -7.64
C GLN A 17 18.43 -1.45 -7.61
N HIS A 18 17.88 -1.34 -6.40
CA HIS A 18 16.49 -0.93 -6.19
C HIS A 18 16.31 0.59 -6.15
N TYR A 19 17.32 1.34 -5.69
CA TYR A 19 17.23 2.79 -5.48
C TYR A 19 18.06 3.53 -6.53
N ARG A 20 17.40 4.08 -7.56
CA ARG A 20 18.08 4.76 -8.67
C ARG A 20 18.37 6.24 -8.39
N ASP A 21 17.56 6.88 -7.54
CA ASP A 21 17.55 8.34 -7.35
C ASP A 21 17.92 8.78 -5.92
N ARG A 22 18.75 7.98 -5.21
CA ARG A 22 19.14 8.24 -3.81
C ARG A 22 20.64 8.48 -3.68
N ASN A 23 21.02 9.47 -2.87
CA ASN A 23 22.41 9.77 -2.51
C ASN A 23 22.52 9.95 -0.97
N PRO A 24 23.21 9.06 -0.23
CA PRO A 24 24.08 8.00 -0.71
C PRO A 24 23.33 6.81 -1.37
N PRO A 25 23.93 6.15 -2.38
CA PRO A 25 23.30 5.04 -3.08
C PRO A 25 23.13 3.84 -2.13
N TRP A 26 21.92 3.31 -2.06
CA TRP A 26 21.59 2.10 -1.29
C TRP A 26 21.57 0.89 -2.22
N ILE A 27 22.26 -0.17 -1.84
CA ILE A 27 22.27 -1.44 -2.57
C ILE A 27 21.59 -2.52 -1.74
N LYS A 28 20.68 -3.28 -2.37
CA LYS A 28 20.01 -4.39 -1.69
C LYS A 28 20.87 -5.64 -1.82
N LEU A 29 21.34 -6.14 -0.68
CA LEU A 29 22.02 -7.42 -0.64
C LEU A 29 21.01 -8.55 -0.49
N HIS A 30 20.96 -9.45 -1.47
CA HIS A 30 20.06 -10.61 -1.43
C HIS A 30 20.73 -11.77 -0.73
N PHE A 31 20.01 -12.38 0.22
CA PHE A 31 20.50 -13.54 0.97
C PHE A 31 20.89 -14.73 0.07
N ALA A 32 20.23 -14.86 -1.09
CA ALA A 32 20.52 -15.88 -2.09
C ALA A 32 21.99 -15.89 -2.56
N ILE A 33 22.70 -14.75 -2.47
CA ILE A 33 24.13 -14.68 -2.74
C ILE A 33 24.91 -15.61 -1.82
N LEU A 34 24.60 -15.62 -0.51
CA LEU A 34 25.33 -16.46 0.45
C LEU A 34 25.10 -17.96 0.23
N ALA A 35 23.99 -18.30 -0.45
CA ALA A 35 23.62 -19.66 -0.79
C ALA A 35 24.03 -20.05 -2.22
N SER A 36 24.62 -19.15 -3.01
CA SER A 36 25.06 -19.49 -4.36
C SER A 36 26.34 -20.33 -4.32
N GLU A 37 26.43 -21.31 -5.21
CA GLU A 37 27.63 -22.14 -5.36
C GLU A 37 28.87 -21.26 -5.65
N ASP A 38 28.70 -20.23 -6.46
CA ASP A 38 29.72 -19.22 -6.76
C ASP A 38 30.30 -18.60 -5.49
N TRP A 39 29.45 -18.20 -4.53
CA TRP A 39 29.90 -17.60 -3.28
C TRP A 39 30.64 -18.58 -2.38
N VAL A 40 30.15 -19.82 -2.30
CA VAL A 40 30.76 -20.88 -1.49
C VAL A 40 32.16 -21.23 -1.99
N MET A 41 32.37 -21.23 -3.32
CA MET A 41 33.65 -21.59 -3.94
C MET A 41 34.70 -20.47 -3.92
N LEU A 42 34.30 -19.21 -3.74
CA LEU A 42 35.26 -18.09 -3.66
C LEU A 42 36.03 -18.07 -2.34
N ASP A 43 37.29 -17.63 -2.39
CA ASP A 43 38.07 -17.35 -1.18
C ASP A 43 37.62 -16.05 -0.50
N ASP A 44 38.02 -15.87 0.75
CA ASP A 44 37.58 -14.73 1.57
C ASP A 44 37.92 -13.37 0.95
N ALA A 45 39.08 -13.24 0.29
CA ALA A 45 39.44 -11.99 -0.36
C ALA A 45 38.58 -11.71 -1.59
N SER A 46 38.22 -12.74 -2.38
CA SER A 46 37.32 -12.58 -3.52
C SER A 46 35.88 -12.28 -3.10
N ARG A 47 35.41 -12.85 -1.97
CA ARG A 47 34.11 -12.52 -1.37
C ARG A 47 34.02 -11.05 -0.95
N VAL A 48 35.06 -10.53 -0.29
CA VAL A 48 35.15 -9.10 0.06
C VAL A 48 35.22 -8.23 -1.19
N LEU A 49 36.01 -8.63 -2.18
CA LEU A 49 36.10 -7.94 -3.47
C LEU A 49 34.73 -7.86 -4.17
N MET A 50 33.94 -8.93 -4.10
CA MET A 50 32.58 -8.96 -4.65
C MET A 50 31.69 -7.86 -4.05
N PHE A 51 31.70 -7.70 -2.71
CA PHE A 51 30.96 -6.62 -2.03
C PHE A 51 31.48 -5.24 -2.43
N ALA A 52 32.79 -5.05 -2.51
CA ALA A 52 33.37 -3.78 -2.94
C ALA A 52 32.98 -3.44 -4.39
N CYS A 53 32.99 -4.42 -5.29
CA CYS A 53 32.52 -4.27 -6.67
C CYS A 53 31.05 -3.84 -6.71
N MET A 54 30.17 -4.42 -5.90
CA MET A 54 28.76 -4.01 -5.80
C MET A 54 28.59 -2.55 -5.34
N LEU A 55 29.37 -2.12 -4.35
CA LEU A 55 29.34 -0.75 -3.84
C LEU A 55 29.90 0.26 -4.85
N VAL A 56 30.92 -0.11 -5.61
CA VAL A 56 31.46 0.75 -6.68
C VAL A 56 30.47 0.83 -7.84
N ALA A 57 29.86 -0.31 -8.21
CA ALA A 57 28.84 -0.40 -9.24
C ALA A 57 27.61 0.46 -8.92
N SER A 58 27.25 0.64 -7.64
CA SER A 58 26.11 1.47 -7.23
C SER A 58 26.27 2.95 -7.56
N LYS A 59 27.51 3.44 -7.65
CA LYS A 59 27.82 4.81 -8.09
C LYS A 59 27.92 4.95 -9.61
N ASN A 60 28.11 3.83 -10.31
CA ASN A 60 28.51 3.80 -11.71
C ASN A 60 27.59 2.92 -12.56
N GLU A 61 26.28 2.92 -12.27
CA GLU A 61 25.25 2.24 -13.06
C GLU A 61 25.55 0.75 -13.35
N GLY A 62 26.10 0.03 -12.38
CA GLY A 62 26.43 -1.39 -12.52
C GLY A 62 27.83 -1.68 -13.05
N MET A 63 28.61 -0.63 -13.35
CA MET A 63 29.94 -0.76 -13.94
C MET A 63 31.04 -0.65 -12.89
N VAL A 64 32.04 -1.51 -13.02
CA VAL A 64 33.22 -1.58 -12.15
C VAL A 64 34.46 -1.32 -12.99
N PRO A 65 35.32 -0.35 -12.65
CA PRO A 65 36.54 -0.10 -13.41
C PRO A 65 37.50 -1.30 -13.29
N ASN A 66 38.17 -1.67 -14.38
CA ASN A 66 39.26 -2.64 -14.34
C ASN A 66 40.53 -1.99 -13.78
N ASN A 67 40.49 -1.65 -12.49
CA ASN A 67 41.59 -1.02 -11.78
C ASN A 67 41.81 -1.71 -10.42
N PRO A 68 42.65 -2.76 -10.38
CA PRO A 68 42.93 -3.50 -9.15
C PRO A 68 43.50 -2.61 -8.02
N ALA A 69 44.30 -1.60 -8.36
CA ALA A 69 44.89 -0.70 -7.36
C ALA A 69 43.85 0.20 -6.69
N TYR A 70 42.88 0.69 -7.46
CA TYR A 70 41.73 1.45 -6.94
C TYR A 70 40.87 0.57 -6.03
N LEU A 71 40.49 -0.63 -6.51
CA LEU A 71 39.62 -1.52 -5.75
C LEU A 71 40.29 -2.07 -4.49
N LYS A 72 41.61 -2.28 -4.50
CA LYS A 72 42.37 -2.59 -3.28
C LYS A 72 42.13 -1.56 -2.17
N ARG A 73 42.20 -0.26 -2.52
CA ARG A 73 42.01 0.84 -1.56
C ARG A 73 40.57 0.96 -1.09
N VAL A 74 39.61 0.85 -2.02
CA VAL A 74 38.17 0.93 -1.70
C VAL A 74 37.74 -0.23 -0.79
N ALA A 75 38.26 -1.42 -1.05
CA ALA A 75 37.92 -2.63 -0.31
C ALA A 75 38.80 -2.89 0.93
N TYR A 76 39.75 -2.00 1.23
CA TYR A 76 40.74 -2.17 2.31
C TYR A 76 41.47 -3.53 2.27
N LEU A 77 41.79 -4.01 1.07
CA LEU A 77 42.45 -5.30 0.89
C LEU A 77 43.96 -5.20 1.12
N ASN A 78 44.52 -6.19 1.82
CA ASN A 78 45.96 -6.24 2.09
C ASN A 78 46.79 -6.53 0.81
N ARG A 79 46.22 -7.28 -0.14
CA ARG A 79 46.85 -7.67 -1.40
C ARG A 79 46.11 -7.07 -2.59
N THR A 80 46.78 -6.99 -3.74
CA THR A 80 46.13 -6.56 -4.98
C THR A 80 45.08 -7.60 -5.38
N PRO A 81 43.81 -7.20 -5.56
CA PRO A 81 42.72 -8.12 -5.88
C PRO A 81 42.91 -8.73 -7.28
N ASN A 82 42.50 -9.99 -7.41
CA ASN A 82 42.40 -10.70 -8.68
C ASN A 82 40.91 -10.77 -9.11
N PHE A 83 40.58 -10.30 -10.31
CA PHE A 83 39.21 -10.35 -10.83
C PHE A 83 38.85 -11.70 -11.46
N ASN A 84 39.83 -12.54 -11.80
CA ASN A 84 39.59 -13.80 -12.50
C ASN A 84 38.59 -14.71 -11.78
N PRO A 85 38.65 -14.91 -10.44
CA PRO A 85 37.65 -15.73 -9.74
C PRO A 85 36.22 -15.23 -9.94
N LEU A 86 36.01 -13.91 -9.88
CA LEU A 86 34.70 -13.28 -10.08
C LEU A 86 34.23 -13.34 -11.53
N ILE A 87 35.15 -13.33 -12.50
CA ILE A 87 34.82 -13.52 -13.92
C ILE A 87 34.48 -14.98 -14.18
N SER A 88 35.25 -15.92 -13.63
CA SER A 88 35.07 -17.36 -13.81
C SER A 88 33.75 -17.88 -13.24
N CYS A 89 33.29 -17.34 -12.10
CA CYS A 89 31.96 -17.66 -11.57
C CYS A 89 30.83 -16.80 -12.21
N GLY A 90 31.17 -15.97 -13.20
CA GLY A 90 30.21 -15.14 -13.92
C GLY A 90 29.63 -14.00 -13.09
N PHE A 91 30.20 -13.65 -11.94
CA PHE A 91 29.77 -12.48 -11.17
C PHE A 91 30.13 -11.16 -11.88
N LEU A 92 31.31 -11.10 -12.52
CA LEU A 92 31.73 -9.99 -13.38
C LEU A 92 31.68 -10.40 -14.85
N GLU A 93 30.93 -9.64 -15.63
CA GLU A 93 30.84 -9.80 -17.08
C GLU A 93 31.78 -8.82 -17.78
N ILE A 94 32.37 -9.28 -18.89
CA ILE A 94 33.14 -8.41 -19.80
C ILE A 94 32.14 -7.79 -20.78
N PRO A 95 31.82 -6.49 -20.66
CA PRO A 95 30.97 -5.84 -21.64
C PRO A 95 31.69 -5.84 -22.99
N LEU A 96 31.04 -6.39 -24.02
CA LEU A 96 31.51 -6.27 -25.40
C LEU A 96 31.62 -4.78 -25.74
N ALA A 97 32.81 -4.33 -26.13
CA ALA A 97 33.01 -2.99 -26.65
C ALA A 97 32.13 -2.81 -27.90
N ASP A 98 31.31 -1.75 -27.92
CA ASP A 98 30.51 -1.24 -29.04
C ASP A 98 29.43 -2.14 -29.65
N ALA A 99 28.37 -2.42 -28.88
CA ALA A 99 27.13 -3.05 -29.38
C ALA A 99 26.13 -2.08 -30.05
N SER A 100 26.56 -0.92 -30.57
CA SER A 100 25.72 -0.08 -31.43
C SER A 100 25.55 -0.64 -32.85
N ALA A 101 26.34 -1.65 -33.24
CA ALA A 101 26.30 -2.22 -34.60
C ALA A 101 25.61 -3.59 -34.74
N LEU A 102 25.33 -4.32 -33.64
CA LEU A 102 24.80 -5.70 -33.72
C LEU A 102 23.30 -5.84 -33.41
N GLN A 103 22.63 -4.77 -32.97
CA GLN A 103 21.19 -4.75 -32.73
C GLN A 103 20.33 -4.82 -34.01
N ALA A 104 20.94 -4.68 -35.19
CA ALA A 104 20.25 -4.75 -36.48
C ALA A 104 20.14 -6.18 -37.04
N HIS A 105 20.96 -7.16 -36.59
CA HIS A 105 20.98 -8.48 -37.24
C HIS A 105 20.28 -9.61 -36.47
N ALA A 106 20.04 -9.45 -35.16
CA ALA A 106 19.36 -10.47 -34.35
C ALA A 106 17.82 -10.36 -34.31
N ARG A 107 17.22 -9.40 -35.03
CA ARG A 107 15.75 -9.31 -35.20
C ARG A 107 15.22 -10.07 -36.42
N ALA A 108 16.09 -10.65 -37.26
CA ALA A 108 15.71 -11.33 -38.49
C ALA A 108 15.69 -12.87 -38.40
N VAL A 109 16.15 -13.48 -37.30
CA VAL A 109 16.21 -14.95 -37.16
C VAL A 109 15.78 -15.34 -35.75
N GLN A 110 14.48 -15.37 -35.51
CA GLN A 110 13.76 -16.29 -34.61
C GLN A 110 12.25 -15.99 -34.73
N ALA A 111 11.75 -16.17 -35.95
CA ALA A 111 10.34 -16.27 -36.25
C ALA A 111 10.03 -17.73 -36.57
N ASP A 112 10.22 -18.63 -35.61
CA ASP A 112 9.52 -19.93 -35.57
C ASP A 112 9.87 -20.69 -34.29
N ALA A 113 9.02 -20.56 -33.26
CA ALA A 113 8.80 -21.58 -32.24
C ALA A 113 7.55 -21.22 -31.42
N ARG A 114 6.51 -22.05 -31.61
CA ARG A 114 5.18 -22.01 -30.98
C ARG A 114 5.24 -22.41 -29.48
N PRO A 115 4.32 -21.94 -28.61
CA PRO A 115 4.56 -21.90 -27.17
C PRO A 115 4.08 -23.17 -26.43
N GLU A 116 4.82 -23.58 -25.40
CA GLU A 116 4.30 -24.44 -24.34
C GLU A 116 4.10 -23.66 -23.04
N LYS A 117 2.89 -23.82 -22.51
CA LYS A 117 2.30 -23.12 -21.38
C LYS A 117 2.80 -23.75 -20.08
N ARG A 118 3.50 -23.00 -19.24
CA ARG A 118 3.67 -23.35 -17.81
C ARG A 118 3.29 -22.16 -16.94
N GLN A 119 2.17 -22.31 -16.25
CA GLN A 119 1.72 -21.39 -15.20
C GLN A 119 2.81 -21.29 -14.11
N SER A 120 3.28 -20.09 -13.85
CA SER A 120 4.01 -19.78 -12.62
C SER A 120 3.37 -18.56 -11.95
N ARG A 121 2.99 -18.85 -10.71
CA ARG A 121 2.44 -18.07 -9.61
C ARG A 121 3.00 -16.65 -9.47
N GLU A 122 2.10 -15.69 -9.28
CA GLU A 122 2.40 -14.29 -8.95
C GLU A 122 3.18 -14.18 -7.63
N GLU A 123 4.40 -13.64 -7.70
CA GLU A 123 5.08 -13.05 -6.56
C GLU A 123 4.83 -11.54 -6.54
N LYS A 124 4.09 -11.09 -5.51
CA LYS A 124 3.84 -9.69 -5.19
C LYS A 124 5.15 -9.00 -4.80
N SER A 125 5.71 -8.22 -5.72
CA SER A 125 6.77 -7.27 -5.43
C SER A 125 6.21 -6.08 -4.64
N LEU A 126 6.45 -6.08 -3.33
CA LEU A 126 6.30 -4.93 -2.44
C LEU A 126 7.35 -3.88 -2.79
N SER A 127 6.94 -2.77 -3.41
CA SER A 127 7.80 -1.58 -3.57
C SER A 127 7.15 -0.39 -2.84
N GLU A 128 7.68 -0.08 -1.66
CA GLU A 128 7.39 1.15 -0.92
C GLU A 128 8.12 2.33 -1.58
N THR A 129 7.35 3.37 -1.91
CA THR A 129 7.84 4.58 -2.57
C THR A 129 8.35 5.58 -1.53
N SER A 130 9.67 5.67 -1.44
CA SER A 130 10.44 6.62 -0.64
C SER A 130 10.13 8.07 -1.06
N SER A 131 9.64 8.86 -0.10
CA SER A 131 9.35 10.29 -0.26
C SER A 131 10.65 11.08 -0.15
N ASP A 132 11.13 11.69 -1.24
CA ASP A 132 11.85 12.97 -1.17
C ASP A 132 11.90 13.59 -2.57
N GLU A 133 10.95 14.48 -2.86
CA GLU A 133 11.07 15.49 -3.92
C GLU A 133 10.49 16.81 -3.38
N ARG A 134 11.34 17.83 -3.32
CA ARG A 134 10.96 19.23 -3.08
C ARG A 134 10.45 19.87 -4.38
N PRO A 135 9.66 20.97 -4.29
CA PRO A 135 8.39 21.07 -5.00
C PRO A 135 8.53 21.59 -6.43
N VAL A 136 7.97 20.84 -7.39
CA VAL A 136 7.67 21.36 -8.72
C VAL A 136 6.29 22.01 -8.70
N SER A 137 6.24 23.22 -9.24
CA SER A 137 5.15 24.19 -9.26
C SER A 137 3.76 23.61 -9.58
N LYS A 138 2.75 24.12 -8.85
CA LYS A 138 1.31 23.85 -8.96
C LYS A 138 0.78 24.06 -10.39
N SER A 139 0.62 22.97 -11.15
CA SER A 139 -0.55 22.86 -12.04
C SER A 139 -1.65 22.16 -11.24
N SER A 140 -2.84 22.74 -11.17
CA SER A 140 -3.96 22.14 -10.45
C SER A 140 -4.36 20.85 -11.16
N LYS A 141 -3.81 19.72 -10.72
CA LYS A 141 -4.36 18.40 -11.07
C LYS A 141 -5.80 18.40 -10.55
N ALA A 142 -6.76 18.53 -11.46
CA ALA A 142 -8.16 18.39 -11.11
C ALA A 142 -8.36 16.94 -10.67
N TYR A 143 -8.64 16.74 -9.39
CA TYR A 143 -8.98 15.42 -8.87
C TYR A 143 -10.44 15.13 -9.20
N PRO A 144 -10.83 13.85 -9.35
CA PRO A 144 -12.22 13.47 -9.47
C PRO A 144 -13.06 14.01 -8.30
N GLU A 145 -14.27 14.50 -8.58
CA GLU A 145 -15.15 15.13 -7.58
C GLU A 145 -15.53 14.15 -6.45
N ASP A 146 -15.77 12.88 -6.81
CA ASP A 146 -16.06 11.81 -5.87
C ASP A 146 -14.93 11.58 -4.86
N PHE A 147 -13.68 11.68 -5.33
CA PHE A 147 -12.48 11.60 -4.49
C PHE A 147 -12.25 12.85 -3.65
N GLU A 148 -12.53 14.05 -4.20
CA GLU A 148 -12.42 15.30 -3.43
C GLU A 148 -13.38 15.32 -2.24
N ALA A 149 -14.63 14.86 -2.45
CA ALA A 149 -15.61 14.72 -1.37
C ALA A 149 -15.10 13.78 -0.27
N PHE A 150 -14.58 12.60 -0.64
CA PHE A 150 -13.95 11.68 0.30
C PHE A 150 -12.77 12.34 1.05
N TRP A 151 -11.89 13.01 0.31
CA TRP A 151 -10.67 13.60 0.86
C TRP A 151 -10.94 14.74 1.84
N LEU A 152 -12.01 15.50 1.61
CA LEU A 152 -12.41 16.60 2.47
C LEU A 152 -12.92 16.09 3.84
N ASP A 153 -13.74 15.04 3.82
CA ASP A 153 -14.37 14.47 5.02
C ASP A 153 -13.44 13.58 5.84
N TYR A 154 -12.48 12.94 5.17
CA TYR A 154 -11.54 12.02 5.81
C TYR A 154 -10.67 12.75 6.86
N PRO A 155 -10.47 12.18 8.07
CA PRO A 155 -9.59 12.77 9.07
C PRO A 155 -8.13 12.72 8.55
N ARG A 156 -7.48 13.88 8.45
CA ARG A 156 -6.17 14.02 7.79
C ARG A 156 -5.06 14.38 8.78
N SER A 157 -3.83 14.01 8.44
CA SER A 157 -2.60 14.45 9.11
C SER A 157 -1.67 15.12 8.08
N PRO A 158 -0.72 15.98 8.50
CA PRO A 158 0.19 16.69 7.59
C PRO A 158 1.03 15.76 6.69
N ASN A 159 1.26 14.51 7.11
CA ASN A 159 2.07 13.53 6.40
C ASN A 159 1.26 12.71 5.35
N MET A 160 -0.02 13.02 5.12
CA MET A 160 -0.85 12.25 4.18
C MET A 160 -0.66 12.68 2.72
N SER A 161 -0.29 11.73 1.86
CA SER A 161 -0.15 11.95 0.42
C SER A 161 -1.49 11.79 -0.33
N LYS A 162 -2.07 12.92 -0.77
CA LYS A 162 -3.29 12.96 -1.60
C LYS A 162 -3.12 12.20 -2.92
N ALA A 163 -1.97 12.36 -3.57
CA ALA A 163 -1.68 11.69 -4.84
C ALA A 163 -1.62 10.16 -4.70
N LYS A 164 -0.99 9.64 -3.64
CA LYS A 164 -0.98 8.18 -3.38
C LYS A 164 -2.36 7.65 -3.02
N ALA A 165 -3.18 8.43 -2.31
CA ALA A 165 -4.55 8.04 -1.99
C ALA A 165 -5.41 7.96 -3.26
N LEU A 166 -5.26 8.91 -4.20
CA LEU A 166 -5.92 8.85 -5.50
C LEU A 166 -5.52 7.59 -6.28
N ALA A 167 -4.24 7.21 -6.27
CA ALA A 167 -3.77 6.00 -6.95
C ALA A 167 -4.42 4.71 -6.42
N GLY A 168 -4.75 4.66 -5.12
CA GLY A 168 -5.57 3.60 -4.53
C GLY A 168 -7.05 3.74 -4.94
N TRP A 169 -7.59 4.96 -4.87
CA TRP A 169 -8.98 5.28 -5.19
C TRP A 169 -9.41 4.84 -6.59
N VAL A 170 -8.56 5.09 -7.59
CA VAL A 170 -8.84 4.73 -8.98
C VAL A 170 -9.01 3.22 -9.18
N LYS A 171 -8.41 2.40 -8.31
CA LYS A 171 -8.54 0.94 -8.35
C LYS A 171 -9.86 0.42 -7.79
N LEU A 172 -10.59 1.23 -7.02
CA LEU A 172 -11.90 0.87 -6.50
C LEU A 172 -12.97 1.03 -7.58
N SER A 173 -13.91 0.10 -7.61
CA SER A 173 -15.18 0.23 -8.35
C SER A 173 -16.06 1.33 -7.75
N GLU A 174 -17.07 1.75 -8.49
CA GLU A 174 -18.01 2.80 -8.03
C GLU A 174 -18.72 2.44 -6.73
N GLN A 175 -19.13 1.17 -6.58
CA GLN A 175 -19.76 0.66 -5.35
C GLN A 175 -18.80 0.71 -4.16
N GLU A 176 -17.54 0.34 -4.35
CA GLU A 176 -16.51 0.38 -3.30
C GLU A 176 -16.13 1.81 -2.94
N ARG A 177 -16.08 2.74 -3.90
CA ARG A 177 -15.88 4.16 -3.62
C ARG A 177 -17.00 4.73 -2.77
N LYS A 178 -18.25 4.36 -3.07
CA LYS A 178 -19.41 4.73 -2.27
C LYS A 178 -19.28 4.18 -0.84
N ALA A 179 -19.03 2.88 -0.69
CA ALA A 179 -18.81 2.24 0.62
C ALA A 179 -17.67 2.89 1.40
N CYS A 180 -16.57 3.23 0.73
CA CYS A 180 -15.42 3.90 1.33
C CYS A 180 -15.78 5.29 1.89
N ARG A 181 -16.64 6.07 1.20
CA ARG A 181 -17.16 7.34 1.73
C ARG A 181 -18.10 7.15 2.90
N GLU A 182 -19.04 6.22 2.78
CA GLU A 182 -20.04 5.93 3.82
C GLU A 182 -19.41 5.39 5.11
N ALA A 183 -18.21 4.80 5.03
CA ALA A 183 -17.43 4.36 6.18
C ALA A 183 -16.78 5.51 6.98
N VAL A 184 -16.55 6.69 6.39
CA VAL A 184 -15.80 7.78 7.03
C VAL A 184 -16.44 8.28 8.33
N PRO A 185 -17.76 8.50 8.43
CA PRO A 185 -18.39 8.90 9.68
C PRO A 185 -18.19 7.90 10.83
N ALA A 186 -18.33 6.59 10.56
CA ALA A 186 -18.10 5.55 11.55
C ALA A 186 -16.63 5.51 12.00
N TYR A 187 -15.70 5.69 11.06
CA TYR A 187 -14.28 5.78 11.38
C TYR A 187 -13.94 7.02 12.23
N ARG A 188 -14.55 8.18 11.96
CA ARG A 188 -14.40 9.37 12.80
C ARG A 188 -14.94 9.14 14.21
N ALA A 189 -16.10 8.50 14.34
CA ALA A 189 -16.66 8.12 15.65
C ALA A 189 -15.72 7.17 16.41
N PHE A 190 -15.09 6.21 15.71
CA PHE A 190 -14.08 5.34 16.30
C PHE A 190 -12.87 6.11 16.84
N LEU A 191 -12.33 7.08 16.08
CA LEU A 191 -11.22 7.92 16.55
C LEU A 191 -11.62 8.77 17.76
N THR A 192 -12.83 9.33 17.78
CA THR A 192 -13.35 10.04 18.95
C THR A 192 -13.46 9.14 20.19
N SER A 193 -13.84 7.87 20.01
CA SER A 193 -13.92 6.90 21.11
C SER A 193 -12.56 6.44 21.64
N LYS A 194 -11.47 6.62 20.87
CA LYS A 194 -10.11 6.20 21.21
C LYS A 194 -9.11 7.33 20.93
N PRO A 195 -8.98 8.31 21.83
CA PRO A 195 -8.15 9.51 21.62
C PRO A 195 -6.67 9.20 21.36
N ASP A 196 -6.14 8.13 21.96
CA ASP A 196 -4.75 7.71 21.79
C ASP A 196 -4.48 6.96 20.46
N HIS A 197 -5.54 6.62 19.71
CA HIS A 197 -5.38 5.91 18.45
C HIS A 197 -5.05 6.90 17.34
N PRO A 198 -3.88 6.76 16.66
CA PRO A 198 -3.51 7.67 15.60
C PRO A 198 -4.44 7.55 14.39
N THR A 199 -4.64 8.66 13.70
CA THR A 199 -5.37 8.67 12.43
C THR A 199 -4.61 7.87 11.37
N MET A 200 -5.22 6.79 10.91
CA MET A 200 -4.75 5.99 9.78
C MET A 200 -4.65 6.82 8.50
N HIS A 201 -3.57 6.62 7.75
CA HIS A 201 -3.40 7.23 6.43
C HIS A 201 -4.51 6.78 5.47
N ALA A 202 -5.10 7.73 4.74
CA ALA A 202 -6.11 7.43 3.72
C ALA A 202 -5.63 6.40 2.68
N VAL A 203 -4.33 6.40 2.36
CA VAL A 203 -3.69 5.41 1.48
C VAL A 203 -3.88 3.99 2.02
N THR A 204 -3.58 3.77 3.30
CA THR A 204 -3.75 2.47 3.97
C THR A 204 -5.22 2.11 4.10
N PHE A 205 -6.06 3.08 4.45
CA PHE A 205 -7.50 2.89 4.60
C PHE A 205 -8.16 2.39 3.30
N ILE A 206 -7.76 2.97 2.15
CA ILE A 206 -8.22 2.57 0.82
C ILE A 206 -7.59 1.23 0.39
N ASN A 207 -6.26 1.14 0.39
CA ASN A 207 -5.55 0.00 -0.21
C ASN A 207 -5.74 -1.31 0.55
N GLU A 208 -5.86 -1.24 1.88
CA GLU A 208 -6.13 -2.42 2.73
C GLU A 208 -7.63 -2.61 3.00
N ARG A 209 -8.50 -1.88 2.27
CA ARG A 209 -9.95 -2.00 2.36
C ARG A 209 -10.50 -1.87 3.78
N ARG A 210 -9.86 -1.06 4.62
CA ARG A 210 -10.24 -0.91 6.03
C ARG A 210 -11.64 -0.32 6.20
N PHE A 211 -12.16 0.36 5.17
CA PHE A 211 -13.53 0.83 5.12
C PHE A 211 -14.56 -0.30 5.27
N GLU A 212 -14.27 -1.53 4.84
CA GLU A 212 -15.21 -2.66 4.94
C GLU A 212 -15.60 -2.95 6.38
N GLY A 213 -14.63 -2.98 7.30
CA GLY A 213 -14.92 -3.21 8.72
C GLY A 213 -15.78 -2.10 9.34
N PHE A 214 -15.63 -0.85 8.87
CA PHE A 214 -16.46 0.26 9.33
C PHE A 214 -17.86 0.25 8.69
N VAL A 215 -17.99 -0.26 7.46
CA VAL A 215 -19.30 -0.51 6.83
C VAL A 215 -20.03 -1.62 7.60
N GLU A 216 -19.36 -2.72 7.91
CA GLU A 216 -19.92 -3.81 8.72
C GLU A 216 -20.32 -3.32 10.12
N GLN A 217 -19.46 -2.54 10.78
CA GLN A 217 -19.76 -1.96 12.08
C GLN A 217 -20.96 -1.01 12.01
N ALA A 218 -21.04 -0.16 10.97
CA ALA A 218 -22.18 0.73 10.75
C ALA A 218 -23.47 -0.07 10.51
N ALA A 219 -23.40 -1.13 9.71
CA ALA A 219 -24.53 -2.02 9.46
C ALA A 219 -24.97 -2.76 10.74
N ALA A 220 -24.03 -3.22 11.56
CA ALA A 220 -24.31 -3.87 12.84
C ALA A 220 -24.89 -2.89 13.90
N SER A 221 -24.53 -1.61 13.80
CA SER A 221 -25.02 -0.55 14.69
C SER A 221 -26.29 0.13 14.18
N ALA A 222 -26.77 -0.22 12.98
CA ALA A 222 -27.97 0.35 12.42
C ALA A 222 -29.19 0.03 13.32
N PRO A 223 -30.09 1.00 13.58
CA PRO A 223 -31.26 0.74 14.41
C PRO A 223 -32.10 -0.39 13.79
N ARG A 224 -32.24 -1.50 14.51
CA ARG A 224 -33.17 -2.56 14.11
C ARG A 224 -34.58 -1.98 13.96
N PRO A 225 -35.36 -2.37 12.94
CA PRO A 225 -36.75 -1.95 12.85
C PRO A 225 -37.50 -2.37 14.12
N VAL A 226 -38.31 -1.44 14.64
CA VAL A 226 -39.11 -1.68 15.85
C VAL A 226 -40.19 -2.70 15.52
N THR A 227 -40.16 -3.85 16.20
CA THR A 227 -41.15 -4.92 15.96
C THR A 227 -42.46 -4.62 16.70
N PRO A 228 -43.59 -5.27 16.32
CA PRO A 228 -44.84 -5.16 17.08
C PRO A 228 -44.70 -5.54 18.57
N GLN A 229 -43.81 -6.50 18.90
CA GLN A 229 -43.51 -6.84 20.29
C GLN A 229 -42.82 -5.71 21.05
N ASP A 230 -41.94 -4.97 20.38
CA ASP A 230 -41.26 -3.81 20.97
C ASP A 230 -42.27 -2.68 21.25
N TRP A 231 -43.24 -2.47 20.36
CA TRP A 231 -44.37 -1.56 20.59
C TRP A 231 -45.25 -2.00 21.76
N GLY A 232 -45.54 -3.30 21.88
CA GLY A 232 -46.29 -3.85 23.01
C GLY A 232 -45.62 -3.54 24.36
N LYS A 233 -44.29 -3.65 24.45
CA LYS A 233 -43.53 -3.30 25.66
C LYS A 233 -43.58 -1.79 25.97
N ARG A 234 -43.46 -0.93 24.94
CA ARG A 234 -43.54 0.53 25.09
C ARG A 234 -44.92 0.97 25.57
N LEU A 235 -45.98 0.40 25.00
CA LEU A 235 -47.36 0.66 25.43
C LEU A 235 -47.61 0.16 26.86
N ALA A 236 -47.10 -1.03 27.22
CA ALA A 236 -47.21 -1.54 28.58
C ALA A 236 -46.56 -0.58 29.59
N PHE A 237 -45.38 -0.05 29.28
CA PHE A 237 -44.73 0.98 30.10
C PHE A 237 -45.57 2.25 30.17
N GLY A 238 -46.06 2.76 29.04
CA GLY A 238 -46.88 3.97 28.99
C GLY A 238 -48.17 3.85 29.79
N ARG A 239 -48.83 2.70 29.73
CA ARG A 239 -50.02 2.38 30.55
C ARG A 239 -49.70 2.26 32.04
N GLN A 240 -48.56 1.67 32.40
CA GLN A 240 -48.18 1.46 33.79
C GLN A 240 -47.69 2.74 34.48
N GLN A 241 -46.94 3.57 33.76
CA GLN A 241 -46.27 4.75 34.30
C GLN A 241 -46.96 6.07 33.92
N SER A 242 -47.99 6.01 33.07
CA SER A 242 -48.66 7.17 32.47
C SER A 242 -47.65 8.15 31.85
N LYS A 243 -46.64 7.60 31.14
CA LYS A 243 -45.49 8.35 30.61
C LYS A 243 -45.14 7.89 29.19
N TRP A 244 -44.76 8.83 28.32
CA TRP A 244 -44.40 8.55 26.94
C TRP A 244 -43.09 9.23 26.52
N HIS A 245 -42.18 8.47 25.90
CA HIS A 245 -40.91 9.00 25.43
C HIS A 245 -41.03 9.51 23.99
N VAL A 246 -41.32 10.79 23.82
CA VAL A 246 -41.58 11.38 22.49
C VAL A 246 -40.35 11.30 21.57
N GLU A 247 -39.14 11.51 22.09
CA GLU A 247 -37.91 11.47 21.26
C GLU A 247 -37.58 10.06 20.74
N GLN A 248 -37.62 9.04 21.61
CA GLN A 248 -37.24 7.67 21.23
C GLN A 248 -38.37 6.90 20.55
N TRP A 249 -39.63 7.16 20.93
CA TRP A 249 -40.78 6.39 20.45
C TRP A 249 -41.63 7.18 19.45
N GLY A 250 -41.39 8.48 19.29
CA GLY A 250 -42.17 9.34 18.39
C GLY A 250 -43.46 9.86 19.03
N PRO A 251 -44.35 10.46 18.22
CA PRO A 251 -45.62 11.03 18.69
C PRO A 251 -46.46 9.99 19.44
N ARG A 252 -47.13 10.43 20.50
CA ARG A 252 -47.90 9.55 21.39
C ARG A 252 -49.11 8.96 20.68
N PRO A 253 -49.64 7.83 21.18
CA PRO A 253 -50.95 7.34 20.78
C PRO A 253 -52.02 8.44 20.80
N GLY A 254 -52.76 8.59 19.70
CA GLY A 254 -53.80 9.61 19.53
C GLY A 254 -53.35 10.89 18.82
N ASP A 255 -52.05 11.13 18.66
CA ASP A 255 -51.55 12.25 17.85
C ASP A 255 -51.50 11.88 16.34
N PRO A 256 -51.59 12.87 15.42
CA PRO A 256 -51.71 12.62 13.97
C PRO A 256 -50.56 11.85 13.32
N GLU A 257 -49.38 11.81 13.96
CA GLU A 257 -48.15 11.19 13.45
C GLU A 257 -47.70 9.99 14.31
N CYS A 258 -48.64 9.36 15.02
CA CYS A 258 -48.38 8.19 15.85
C CYS A 258 -47.78 7.04 15.02
N ARG A 259 -46.65 6.48 15.48
CA ARG A 259 -45.95 5.36 14.81
C ARG A 259 -46.36 3.99 15.35
N VAL A 260 -47.26 3.95 16.32
CA VAL A 260 -47.72 2.70 16.95
C VAL A 260 -48.74 2.01 16.03
N PRO A 261 -48.59 0.69 15.76
CA PRO A 261 -49.57 -0.04 14.98
C PRO A 261 -50.97 0.02 15.59
N GLU A 262 -51.97 0.37 14.80
CA GLU A 262 -53.35 0.60 15.26
C GLU A 262 -53.96 -0.59 16.02
N HIS A 263 -53.64 -1.81 15.59
CA HIS A 263 -54.14 -3.04 16.22
C HIS A 263 -53.62 -3.29 17.65
N LEU A 264 -52.59 -2.57 18.10
CA LEU A 264 -52.05 -2.66 19.46
C LEU A 264 -52.61 -1.59 20.41
N LEU A 265 -53.25 -0.56 19.85
CA LEU A 265 -53.80 0.57 20.60
C LEU A 265 -55.11 0.18 21.28
N GLN A 266 -55.29 0.64 22.51
CA GLN A 266 -56.54 0.53 23.26
C GLN A 266 -57.21 1.91 23.39
N PRO A 267 -58.55 1.96 23.51
CA PRO A 267 -59.25 3.21 23.77
C PRO A 267 -58.71 3.88 25.04
N GLY A 268 -58.23 5.12 24.92
CA GLY A 268 -57.66 5.88 26.03
C GLY A 268 -56.13 5.85 26.15
N ASP A 269 -55.42 5.05 25.33
CA ASP A 269 -53.96 5.12 25.28
C ASP A 269 -53.49 6.52 24.86
N GLY A 270 -52.46 7.03 25.54
CA GLY A 270 -51.90 8.37 25.30
C GLY A 270 -52.68 9.53 25.96
N GLN A 271 -53.89 9.28 26.48
CA GLN A 271 -54.64 10.30 27.23
C GLN A 271 -54.06 10.48 28.63
N ALA A 272 -53.81 11.73 29.01
CA ALA A 272 -53.22 12.12 30.29
C ALA A 272 -51.84 11.50 30.59
N TRP A 273 -51.11 11.00 29.58
CA TRP A 273 -49.73 10.57 29.75
C TRP A 273 -48.79 11.77 29.71
N ALA A 274 -47.89 11.85 30.68
CA ALA A 274 -46.86 12.87 30.74
C ALA A 274 -45.74 12.57 29.72
N VAL A 275 -45.09 13.61 29.20
CA VAL A 275 -43.87 13.43 28.41
C VAL A 275 -42.75 13.02 29.35
N TRP A 276 -42.09 11.93 29.01
CA TRP A 276 -40.87 11.51 29.67
C TRP A 276 -39.68 12.00 28.85
N GLU A 277 -39.00 13.01 29.38
CA GLU A 277 -37.67 13.43 28.94
C GLU A 277 -36.66 12.69 29.84
N ALA A 278 -35.73 11.97 29.23
CA ALA A 278 -34.67 11.22 29.90
C ALA A 278 -33.31 11.73 29.44
#